data_AF-A0A8C4SK64-F1
#
_entry.id   AF-A0A8C4SK64-F1
#
_cell.length_a   1.000
_cell.length_b   1.000
_cell.length_c   1.000
_cell.angle_alpha   90.00
_cell.angle_beta   90.00
_cell.angle_gamma   90.00
#
_symmetry.space_group_name_H-M   'P 1'
#
loop_
_entity.id
_entity.type
_entity.pdbx_description
1 polymer ?
#
loop_
_entity_poly.entity_id
_entity_poly.type
_entity_poly.pdbx_seq_one_letter_code
_entity_poly.pdbx_strand_id
1 'polypeptide(L)'
;MTSWGLKKEYVIDVGSGICLGVMGRSGSDIDSLGFMFIKSVRSAVMKDAEYPTLHQVVPSVNVEEIKSMSYNNMTSAEQQNILQISKTITKKSSWSVTNSMETSIGMSVKASIPEVVEIGTEFSFKLGTAITQELENTETRTETLTYDIKVPSGKTMDIQVTIGRANIDLPYNATVEITCLDGAIYQYKKSGVYKGLTYTDAKAVIKDCLKFKLVV
;
A
#
# COMPACT_ATOMS: atom_id res chain seq x y z
N MET A 1 19.25 40.13 -27.10
CA MET A 1 20.18 39.19 -27.78
C MET A 1 21.24 40.05 -28.47
N THR A 2 22.51 39.89 -28.11
CA THR A 2 23.59 40.79 -28.57
C THR A 2 23.93 40.58 -30.04
N SER A 3 24.39 41.62 -30.74
CA SER A 3 24.82 41.56 -32.14
C SER A 3 26.14 40.82 -32.38
N TRP A 4 26.76 40.29 -31.32
CA TRP A 4 28.06 39.63 -31.37
C TRP A 4 27.92 38.13 -31.55
N GLY A 5 28.75 37.55 -32.41
CA GLY A 5 28.84 36.10 -32.60
C GLY A 5 29.39 35.37 -31.38
N LEU A 6 29.01 34.10 -31.22
CA LEU A 6 29.53 33.22 -30.17
C LEU A 6 31.03 32.98 -30.37
N LYS A 7 31.79 32.97 -29.27
CA LYS A 7 33.24 32.73 -29.27
C LYS A 7 33.56 31.32 -28.80
N LYS A 8 33.74 31.15 -27.49
CA LYS A 8 34.13 29.88 -26.87
C LYS A 8 32.91 29.18 -26.27
N GLU A 9 32.74 27.92 -26.62
CA GLU A 9 31.78 27.03 -25.98
C GLU A 9 32.38 26.44 -24.69
N TYR A 10 31.55 26.35 -23.64
CA TYR A 10 31.87 25.69 -22.38
C TYR A 10 30.93 24.50 -22.20
N VAL A 11 31.43 23.30 -22.49
CA VAL A 11 30.67 22.06 -22.31
C VAL A 11 30.60 21.72 -20.83
N ILE A 12 29.39 21.51 -20.31
CA ILE A 12 29.12 21.27 -18.89
C ILE A 12 28.79 19.80 -18.66
N ASP A 13 29.40 19.20 -17.65
CA ASP A 13 28.98 17.88 -17.14
C ASP A 13 27.65 18.04 -16.39
N VAL A 14 26.63 17.35 -16.89
CA VAL A 14 25.26 17.42 -16.34
C VAL A 14 24.98 16.35 -15.29
N GLY A 15 25.96 15.50 -14.94
CA GLY A 15 25.79 14.46 -13.93
C GLY A 15 24.64 13.49 -14.26
N SER A 16 23.59 13.49 -13.43
CA SER A 16 22.39 12.68 -13.69
C SER A 16 21.45 13.28 -14.76
N GLY A 17 21.73 14.49 -15.24
CA GLY A 17 20.86 15.26 -16.13
C GLY A 17 19.69 15.95 -15.41
N ILE A 18 19.58 15.81 -14.08
CA ILE A 18 18.47 16.37 -13.29
C ILE A 18 18.86 17.76 -12.81
N CYS A 19 18.23 18.78 -13.40
CA CYS A 19 18.46 20.18 -13.07
C CYS A 19 17.59 20.60 -11.87
N LEU A 20 18.24 21.06 -10.79
CA LEU A 20 17.60 21.62 -9.61
C LEU A 20 17.24 23.10 -9.78
N GLY A 21 17.86 23.78 -10.75
CA GLY A 21 17.66 25.20 -11.01
C GLY A 21 18.92 25.88 -11.52
N VAL A 22 18.99 27.19 -11.32
CA VAL A 22 20.11 28.02 -11.78
C VAL A 22 20.73 28.79 -10.62
N MET A 23 22.03 29.06 -10.73
CA MET A 23 22.78 29.92 -9.81
C MET A 23 23.63 30.89 -10.63
N GLY A 24 23.70 32.15 -10.22
CA GLY A 24 24.34 33.18 -11.04
C GLY A 24 24.37 34.56 -10.40
N ARG A 25 24.70 35.55 -11.21
CA ARG A 25 24.70 36.98 -10.85
C ARG A 25 23.98 37.77 -11.93
N SER A 26 23.31 38.84 -11.52
CA SER A 26 22.60 39.73 -12.43
C SER A 26 22.68 41.18 -11.97
N GLY A 27 22.67 42.09 -12.96
CA GLY A 27 22.48 43.52 -12.81
C GLY A 27 21.34 43.95 -13.72
N SER A 28 21.64 44.74 -14.74
CA SER A 28 20.68 45.05 -15.81
C SER A 28 20.40 43.84 -16.72
N ASP A 29 21.40 42.97 -16.89
CA ASP A 29 21.35 41.72 -17.64
C ASP A 29 21.85 40.57 -16.75
N ILE A 30 21.89 39.34 -17.31
CA ILE A 30 22.52 38.18 -16.67
C ILE A 30 24.04 38.30 -16.81
N ASP A 31 24.73 38.62 -15.70
CA ASP A 31 26.20 38.72 -15.68
C ASP A 31 26.84 37.34 -15.74
N SER A 32 26.27 36.38 -15.01
CA SER A 32 26.70 34.97 -15.03
C SER A 32 25.54 34.03 -14.69
N LEU A 33 25.51 32.85 -15.31
CA LEU A 33 24.50 31.83 -15.09
C LEU A 33 25.14 30.45 -15.17
N GLY A 34 24.84 29.60 -14.19
CA GLY A 34 25.13 28.17 -14.19
C GLY A 34 23.87 27.39 -13.84
N PHE A 35 23.81 26.15 -14.32
CA PHE A 35 22.75 25.20 -13.96
C PHE A 35 23.25 24.28 -12.86
N MET A 36 22.41 24.04 -11.86
CA MET A 36 22.70 23.12 -10.77
C MET A 36 22.15 21.75 -11.11
N PHE A 37 23.02 20.79 -11.37
CA PHE A 37 22.64 19.41 -11.62
C PHE A 37 22.92 18.51 -10.42
N ILE A 38 22.06 17.52 -10.21
CA ILE A 38 22.36 16.42 -9.31
C ILE A 38 23.43 15.56 -9.97
N LYS A 39 24.41 15.12 -9.19
CA LYS A 39 25.40 14.16 -9.65
C LYS A 39 24.73 12.82 -9.97
N SER A 40 25.39 11.99 -10.78
CA SER A 40 24.89 10.67 -11.17
C SER A 40 24.36 9.89 -9.97
N VAL A 41 23.08 9.54 -10.01
CA VAL A 41 22.34 8.94 -8.89
C VAL A 41 22.62 7.43 -8.86
N ARG A 42 22.93 6.91 -7.67
CA ARG A 42 23.02 5.47 -7.39
C ARG A 42 21.67 4.93 -6.94
N SER A 43 20.98 5.62 -6.05
CA SER A 43 19.68 5.23 -5.53
C SER A 43 18.87 6.42 -5.03
N ALA A 44 17.54 6.29 -5.07
CA ALA A 44 16.61 7.15 -4.35
C ALA A 44 15.63 6.29 -3.54
N VAL A 45 15.56 6.55 -2.24
CA VAL A 45 14.72 5.80 -1.31
C VAL A 45 13.92 6.78 -0.46
N MET A 46 12.60 6.62 -0.46
CA MET A 46 11.72 7.25 0.52
C MET A 46 11.64 6.36 1.76
N LYS A 47 12.05 6.90 2.90
CA LYS A 47 12.10 6.22 4.20
C LYS A 47 11.32 6.99 5.26
N ASP A 48 11.16 6.38 6.42
CA ASP A 48 10.54 6.99 7.60
C ASP A 48 9.13 7.51 7.29
N ALA A 49 8.35 6.72 6.54
CA ALA A 49 6.99 7.06 6.19
C ALA A 49 6.05 6.92 7.41
N GLU A 50 5.42 8.02 7.79
CA GLU A 50 4.50 8.12 8.92
C GLU A 50 3.12 8.58 8.45
N TYR A 51 2.06 8.05 9.08
CA TYR A 51 0.67 8.35 8.75
C TYR A 51 0.01 9.09 9.93
N PRO A 52 0.06 10.43 9.98
CA PRO A 52 -0.30 11.18 11.18
C PRO A 52 -1.76 11.03 11.62
N THR A 53 -2.67 10.70 10.69
CA THR A 53 -4.10 10.53 10.98
C THR A 53 -4.53 9.07 11.07
N LEU A 54 -3.59 8.10 11.08
CA LEU A 54 -3.89 6.66 11.06
C LEU A 54 -4.90 6.24 12.13
N HIS A 55 -4.73 6.73 13.35
CA HIS A 55 -5.58 6.39 14.50
C HIS A 55 -6.81 7.28 14.65
N GLN A 56 -6.97 8.29 13.79
CA GLN A 56 -8.10 9.22 13.82
C GLN A 56 -9.19 8.82 12.80
N VAL A 57 -8.85 7.95 11.85
CA VAL A 57 -9.74 7.53 10.76
C VAL A 57 -10.22 6.12 11.02
N VAL A 58 -11.54 5.93 11.01
CA VAL A 58 -12.17 4.61 11.01
C VAL A 58 -12.18 4.08 9.57
N PRO A 59 -11.63 2.88 9.29
CA PRO A 59 -11.64 2.30 7.96
C PRO A 59 -13.07 2.05 7.45
N SER A 60 -13.36 2.48 6.22
CA SER A 60 -14.59 2.10 5.53
C SER A 60 -14.43 0.71 4.90
N VAL A 61 -14.92 -0.32 5.60
CA VAL A 61 -14.81 -1.72 5.17
C VAL A 61 -16.08 -2.17 4.46
N ASN A 62 -15.95 -2.66 3.23
CA ASN A 62 -17.01 -3.36 2.51
C ASN A 62 -16.87 -4.87 2.75
N VAL A 63 -17.87 -5.50 3.35
CA VAL A 63 -17.86 -6.93 3.63
C VAL A 63 -18.32 -7.71 2.40
N GLU A 64 -17.45 -8.57 1.90
CA GLU A 64 -17.73 -9.47 0.77
C GLU A 64 -18.00 -10.89 1.27
N GLU A 65 -19.04 -11.54 0.74
CA GLU A 65 -19.22 -12.98 0.91
C GLU A 65 -18.27 -13.75 -0.01
N ILE A 66 -17.51 -14.69 0.56
CA ILE A 66 -16.67 -15.62 -0.19
C ILE A 66 -17.45 -16.90 -0.50
N LYS A 67 -18.14 -17.45 0.51
CA LYS A 67 -18.87 -18.72 0.40
C LYS A 67 -19.98 -18.78 1.44
N SER A 68 -21.12 -19.34 1.04
CA SER A 68 -22.21 -19.74 1.94
C SER A 68 -22.59 -21.20 1.69
N MET A 69 -22.77 -21.98 2.76
CA MET A 69 -23.19 -23.38 2.69
C MET A 69 -23.80 -23.89 4.00
N SER A 70 -24.45 -25.05 3.94
CA SER A 70 -25.06 -25.72 5.10
C SER A 70 -24.60 -27.17 5.19
N TYR A 71 -24.25 -27.64 6.38
CA TYR A 71 -24.07 -29.06 6.68
C TYR A 71 -25.20 -29.56 7.58
N ASN A 72 -25.83 -30.66 7.18
CA ASN A 72 -26.91 -31.29 7.96
C ASN A 72 -26.45 -32.66 8.45
N ASN A 73 -26.52 -32.88 9.76
CA ASN A 73 -26.25 -34.17 10.37
C ASN A 73 -27.54 -34.78 10.93
N MET A 74 -28.12 -35.72 10.18
CA MET A 74 -29.32 -36.46 10.59
C MET A 74 -29.00 -37.73 11.40
N THR A 75 -27.73 -38.00 11.70
CA THR A 75 -27.30 -39.19 12.45
C THR A 75 -27.38 -38.96 13.95
N SER A 76 -27.19 -40.02 14.75
CA SER A 76 -27.17 -39.98 16.21
C SER A 76 -25.81 -39.60 16.82
N ALA A 77 -24.78 -39.36 16.01
CA ALA A 77 -23.42 -39.02 16.45
C ALA A 77 -22.95 -37.70 15.82
N GLU A 78 -21.97 -37.01 16.44
CA GLU A 78 -21.36 -35.81 15.87
C GLU A 78 -20.60 -36.14 14.58
N GLN A 79 -20.67 -35.24 13.59
CA GLN A 79 -19.91 -35.33 12.35
C GLN A 79 -18.88 -34.20 12.28
N GLN A 80 -17.71 -34.49 11.71
CA GLN A 80 -16.68 -33.50 11.40
C GLN A 80 -16.57 -33.33 9.88
N ASN A 81 -16.62 -32.09 9.42
CA ASN A 81 -16.43 -31.72 8.02
C ASN A 81 -15.29 -30.70 7.91
N ILE A 82 -14.50 -30.79 6.85
CA ILE A 82 -13.45 -29.83 6.54
C ILE A 82 -13.94 -28.96 5.38
N LEU A 83 -14.05 -27.66 5.62
CA LEU A 83 -14.35 -26.68 4.59
C LEU A 83 -13.06 -26.01 4.14
N GLN A 84 -12.67 -26.28 2.90
CA GLN A 84 -11.53 -25.62 2.25
C GLN A 84 -12.03 -24.64 1.19
N ILE A 85 -11.58 -23.39 1.27
CA ILE A 85 -11.97 -22.30 0.36
C ILE A 85 -10.70 -21.61 -0.13
N SER A 86 -10.71 -21.16 -1.38
CA SER A 86 -9.69 -20.25 -1.92
C SER A 86 -10.31 -18.93 -2.37
N LYS A 87 -9.62 -17.82 -2.11
CA LYS A 87 -9.99 -16.48 -2.58
C LYS A 87 -8.74 -15.78 -3.08
N THR A 88 -8.78 -15.28 -4.30
CA THR A 88 -7.76 -14.37 -4.82
C THR A 88 -8.07 -12.96 -4.33
N ILE A 89 -7.09 -12.34 -3.68
CA ILE A 89 -7.11 -10.95 -3.22
C ILE A 89 -6.05 -10.14 -3.95
N THR A 90 -6.31 -8.86 -4.18
CA THR A 90 -5.38 -7.93 -4.82
C THR A 90 -5.17 -6.72 -3.91
N LYS A 91 -4.01 -6.67 -3.25
CA LYS A 91 -3.60 -5.53 -2.42
C LYS A 91 -2.93 -4.48 -3.30
N LYS A 92 -3.13 -3.21 -2.97
CA LYS A 92 -2.48 -2.08 -3.66
C LYS A 92 -1.87 -1.12 -2.66
N SER A 93 -0.74 -0.54 -3.04
CA SER A 93 -0.06 0.52 -2.30
C SER A 93 0.40 1.60 -3.27
N SER A 94 0.16 2.87 -2.95
CA SER A 94 0.56 4.00 -3.78
C SER A 94 0.91 5.20 -2.90
N TRP A 95 2.12 5.74 -3.05
CA TRP A 95 2.52 6.99 -2.41
C TRP A 95 2.56 8.10 -3.46
N SER A 96 1.76 9.15 -3.27
CA SER A 96 1.75 10.26 -4.21
C SER A 96 3.10 10.98 -4.23
N VAL A 97 3.63 11.19 -5.42
CA VAL A 97 4.79 12.05 -5.70
C VAL A 97 4.33 13.35 -6.35
N THR A 98 5.09 14.43 -6.14
CA THR A 98 4.69 15.77 -6.61
C THR A 98 5.61 16.32 -7.68
N ASN A 99 6.83 15.78 -7.79
CA ASN A 99 7.82 16.24 -8.76
C ASN A 99 8.16 15.12 -9.75
N SER A 100 8.20 15.45 -11.04
CA SER A 100 8.58 14.54 -12.13
C SER A 100 9.97 13.92 -11.93
N MET A 101 10.85 14.60 -11.20
CA MET A 101 12.15 14.07 -10.78
C MET A 101 12.02 12.74 -10.03
N GLU A 102 11.07 12.61 -9.10
CA GLU A 102 10.90 11.44 -8.25
C GLU A 102 10.50 10.21 -9.07
N THR A 103 9.68 10.42 -10.10
CA THR A 103 9.31 9.39 -11.08
C THR A 103 10.48 9.02 -11.99
N SER A 104 11.26 10.02 -12.44
CA SER A 104 12.37 9.78 -13.39
C SER A 104 13.55 9.00 -12.80
N ILE A 105 13.77 9.07 -11.48
CA ILE A 105 14.88 8.38 -10.81
C ILE A 105 14.55 6.92 -10.49
N GLY A 106 13.28 6.50 -10.60
CA GLY A 106 12.87 5.15 -10.17
C GLY A 106 12.95 5.00 -8.66
N MET A 107 12.36 5.93 -7.91
CA MET A 107 12.39 5.93 -6.46
C MET A 107 11.68 4.69 -5.87
N SER A 108 12.31 4.10 -4.85
CA SER A 108 11.70 3.05 -4.03
C SER A 108 11.21 3.60 -2.69
N VAL A 109 10.32 2.89 -2.03
CA VAL A 109 9.73 3.22 -0.74
C VAL A 109 10.05 2.12 0.26
N LYS A 110 10.65 2.49 1.38
CA LYS A 110 10.84 1.64 2.56
C LYS A 110 9.91 2.10 3.67
N ALA A 111 8.77 1.44 3.81
CA ALA A 111 7.69 1.88 4.71
C ALA A 111 6.87 0.70 5.24
N SER A 112 6.24 0.90 6.40
CA SER A 112 5.15 0.04 6.85
C SER A 112 3.87 0.37 6.09
N ILE A 113 3.14 -0.67 5.68
CA ILE A 113 1.85 -0.54 5.00
C ILE A 113 0.73 -0.53 6.04
N PRO A 114 -0.23 0.42 5.97
CA PRO A 114 -1.46 0.34 6.73
C PRO A 114 -2.31 -0.87 6.36
N GLU A 115 -2.69 -1.66 7.36
CA GLU A 115 -3.59 -2.81 7.26
C GLU A 115 -4.85 -2.56 8.10
N VAL A 116 -5.94 -3.28 7.79
CA VAL A 116 -7.19 -3.19 8.54
C VAL A 116 -7.35 -4.41 9.45
N VAL A 117 -7.76 -4.16 10.69
CA VAL A 117 -8.12 -5.21 11.66
C VAL A 117 -9.47 -4.95 12.29
N GLU A 118 -10.15 -6.03 12.67
CA GLU A 118 -11.37 -6.01 13.47
C GLU A 118 -11.00 -6.03 14.96
N ILE A 119 -11.46 -5.05 15.73
CA ILE A 119 -11.32 -4.97 17.19
C ILE A 119 -12.73 -4.94 17.79
N GLY A 120 -13.17 -6.06 18.36
CA GLY A 120 -14.53 -6.20 18.87
C GLY A 120 -15.55 -6.10 17.73
N THR A 121 -16.32 -5.02 17.70
CA THR A 121 -17.33 -4.73 16.67
C THR A 121 -16.90 -3.64 15.69
N GLU A 122 -15.69 -3.08 15.85
CA GLU A 122 -15.20 -1.95 15.07
C GLU A 122 -13.97 -2.33 14.24
N PHE A 123 -13.70 -1.56 13.18
CA PHE A 123 -12.48 -1.69 12.39
C PHE A 123 -11.49 -0.59 12.75
N SER A 124 -10.20 -0.92 12.71
CA SER A 124 -9.12 0.06 12.91
C SER A 124 -7.95 -0.23 11.97
N PHE A 125 -7.12 0.78 11.76
CA PHE A 125 -5.85 0.60 11.05
C PHE A 125 -4.74 0.16 12.00
N LYS A 126 -3.89 -0.74 11.53
CA LYS A 126 -2.59 -1.07 12.13
C LYS A 126 -1.48 -0.91 11.10
N LEU A 127 -0.24 -0.74 11.54
CA LEU A 127 0.92 -0.79 10.65
C LEU A 127 1.49 -2.21 10.59
N GLY A 128 1.70 -2.70 9.37
CA GLY A 128 2.45 -3.94 9.13
C GLY A 128 3.96 -3.76 9.27
N THR A 129 4.70 -4.81 8.93
CA THR A 129 6.16 -4.78 8.87
C THR A 129 6.64 -3.84 7.76
N ALA A 130 7.72 -3.10 8.02
CA ALA A 130 8.32 -2.25 7.01
C ALA A 130 8.93 -3.10 5.88
N ILE A 131 8.54 -2.80 4.64
CA ILE A 131 9.05 -3.45 3.43
C ILE A 131 9.57 -2.42 2.44
N THR A 132 10.45 -2.86 1.53
CA THR A 132 10.90 -2.05 0.40
C THR A 132 10.12 -2.44 -0.86
N GLN A 133 9.53 -1.46 -1.53
CA GLN A 133 8.77 -1.66 -2.77
C GLN A 133 8.82 -0.40 -3.66
N GLU A 134 8.21 -0.47 -4.84
CA GLU A 134 8.04 0.68 -5.73
C GLU A 134 6.99 1.67 -5.17
N LEU A 135 6.98 2.90 -5.73
CA LEU A 135 6.00 3.94 -5.39
C LEU A 135 4.56 3.50 -5.59
N GLU A 136 4.31 2.69 -6.61
CA GLU A 136 3.03 2.05 -6.89
C GLU A 136 3.25 0.55 -6.97
N ASN A 137 2.49 -0.21 -6.19
CA ASN A 137 2.57 -1.66 -6.16
C ASN A 137 1.18 -2.27 -6.17
N THR A 138 1.03 -3.35 -6.92
CA THR A 138 -0.14 -4.23 -6.90
C THR A 138 0.33 -5.66 -6.65
N GLU A 139 -0.05 -6.22 -5.51
CA GLU A 139 0.23 -7.61 -5.16
C GLU A 139 -1.06 -8.42 -5.25
N THR A 140 -1.04 -9.51 -6.02
CA THR A 140 -2.17 -10.44 -6.10
C THR A 140 -1.76 -11.78 -5.53
N ARG A 141 -2.53 -12.28 -4.56
CA ARG A 141 -2.28 -13.56 -3.91
C ARG A 141 -3.57 -14.33 -3.74
N THR A 142 -3.49 -15.65 -3.93
CA THR A 142 -4.57 -16.56 -3.56
C THR A 142 -4.36 -17.03 -2.13
N GLU A 143 -5.33 -16.73 -1.27
CA GLU A 143 -5.38 -17.23 0.10
C GLU A 143 -6.26 -18.48 0.15
N THR A 144 -5.78 -19.50 0.85
CA THR A 144 -6.50 -20.74 1.10
C THR A 144 -6.86 -20.80 2.58
N LEU A 145 -8.13 -21.00 2.87
CA LEU A 145 -8.70 -21.03 4.21
C LEU A 145 -9.25 -22.43 4.47
N THR A 146 -8.99 -22.96 5.66
CA THR A 146 -9.47 -24.28 6.09
C THR A 146 -10.20 -24.12 7.42
N TYR A 147 -11.44 -24.60 7.48
CA TYR A 147 -12.26 -24.56 8.68
C TYR A 147 -12.73 -25.97 9.05
N ASP A 148 -12.49 -26.36 10.30
CA ASP A 148 -13.01 -27.60 10.87
C ASP A 148 -14.40 -27.35 11.46
N ILE A 149 -15.40 -27.98 10.86
CA ILE A 149 -16.81 -27.77 11.19
C ILE A 149 -17.34 -29.01 11.89
N LYS A 150 -17.74 -28.82 13.15
CA LYS A 150 -18.46 -29.83 13.93
C LYS A 150 -19.95 -29.64 13.73
N VAL A 151 -20.62 -30.71 13.33
CA VAL A 151 -22.06 -30.74 13.10
C VAL A 151 -22.67 -31.71 14.11
N PRO A 152 -23.31 -31.21 15.20
CA PRO A 152 -23.92 -32.06 16.21
C PRO A 152 -25.04 -32.93 15.64
N SER A 153 -25.36 -34.02 16.34
CA SER A 153 -26.46 -34.91 15.98
C SER A 153 -27.79 -34.17 15.87
N GLY A 154 -28.53 -34.41 14.79
CA GLY A 154 -29.84 -33.82 14.53
C GLY A 154 -29.83 -32.32 14.20
N LYS A 155 -28.67 -31.72 13.92
CA LYS A 155 -28.50 -30.28 13.68
C LYS A 155 -28.12 -29.96 12.24
N THR A 156 -28.45 -28.73 11.84
CA THR A 156 -27.95 -28.10 10.61
C THR A 156 -27.09 -26.90 10.99
N MET A 157 -25.87 -26.86 10.47
CA MET A 157 -24.94 -25.75 10.66
C MET A 157 -24.84 -24.97 9.36
N ASP A 158 -25.21 -23.70 9.38
CA ASP A 158 -25.06 -22.76 8.26
C ASP A 158 -23.76 -21.97 8.44
N ILE A 159 -22.90 -22.00 7.43
CA ILE A 159 -21.60 -21.36 7.42
C ILE A 159 -21.60 -20.27 6.35
N GLN A 160 -21.23 -19.06 6.78
CA GLN A 160 -20.98 -17.94 5.90
C GLN A 160 -19.55 -17.46 6.12
N VAL A 161 -18.75 -17.51 5.06
CA VAL A 161 -17.36 -17.03 5.07
C VAL A 161 -17.31 -15.69 4.35
N THR A 162 -16.79 -14.68 5.04
CA THR A 162 -16.73 -13.29 4.58
C THR A 162 -15.32 -12.73 4.69
N ILE A 163 -15.04 -11.65 3.95
CA ILE A 163 -13.80 -10.88 4.03
C ILE A 163 -14.11 -9.40 3.90
N GLY A 164 -13.46 -8.56 4.70
CA GLY A 164 -13.57 -7.11 4.59
C GLY A 164 -12.59 -6.57 3.56
N ARG A 165 -13.07 -5.76 2.60
CA ARG A 165 -12.24 -5.01 1.65
C ARG A 165 -12.25 -3.54 2.03
N ALA A 166 -11.07 -2.92 2.14
CA ALA A 166 -10.94 -1.52 2.55
C ALA A 166 -10.04 -0.74 1.60
N ASN A 167 -10.52 0.42 1.13
CA ASN A 167 -9.68 1.41 0.49
C ASN A 167 -9.10 2.33 1.58
N ILE A 168 -7.83 2.68 1.45
CA ILE A 168 -7.10 3.55 2.37
C ILE A 168 -6.78 4.84 1.64
N ASP A 169 -7.07 5.97 2.28
CA ASP A 169 -6.69 7.30 1.83
C ASP A 169 -6.21 8.08 3.06
N LEU A 170 -4.89 8.18 3.22
CA LEU A 170 -4.26 8.77 4.40
C LEU A 170 -3.14 9.73 3.99
N PRO A 171 -3.01 10.90 4.64
CA PRO A 171 -1.80 11.70 4.51
C PRO A 171 -0.58 10.91 5.01
N TYR A 172 0.57 11.16 4.42
CA TYR A 172 1.86 10.67 4.90
C TYR A 172 2.91 11.78 4.97
N ASN A 173 3.87 11.61 5.87
CA ASN A 173 5.13 12.34 5.91
C ASN A 173 6.28 11.35 5.73
N ALA A 174 7.33 11.72 5.01
CA ALA A 174 8.50 10.87 4.79
C ALA A 174 9.78 11.68 4.57
N THR A 175 10.91 10.99 4.54
CA THR A 175 12.21 11.53 4.12
C THR A 175 12.65 10.85 2.84
N VAL A 176 12.93 11.63 1.80
CA VAL A 176 13.57 11.12 0.58
C VAL A 176 15.08 11.25 0.74
N GLU A 177 15.80 10.16 0.49
CA GLU A 177 17.25 10.09 0.47
C GLU A 177 17.74 9.72 -0.94
N ILE A 178 18.59 10.57 -1.51
CA ILE A 178 19.25 10.35 -2.79
C ILE A 178 20.73 10.12 -2.52
N THR A 179 21.23 8.95 -2.92
CA THR A 179 22.65 8.62 -2.86
C THR A 179 23.25 8.71 -4.25
N CYS A 180 24.31 9.48 -4.43
CA CYS A 180 25.05 9.62 -5.68
C CYS A 180 26.17 8.58 -5.81
N LEU A 181 26.67 8.35 -7.03
CA LEU A 181 27.74 7.39 -7.30
C LEU A 181 29.05 7.72 -6.60
N ASP A 182 29.31 9.01 -6.34
CA ASP A 182 30.48 9.51 -5.62
C ASP A 182 30.34 9.45 -4.10
N GLY A 183 29.21 8.94 -3.59
CA GLY A 183 28.93 8.82 -2.16
C GLY A 183 28.27 10.06 -1.54
N ALA A 184 28.03 11.13 -2.31
CA ALA A 184 27.25 12.26 -1.80
C ALA A 184 25.81 11.83 -1.49
N ILE A 185 25.25 12.33 -0.39
CA ILE A 185 23.88 12.04 0.05
C ILE A 185 23.10 13.35 0.16
N TYR A 186 21.92 13.39 -0.45
CA TYR A 186 20.97 14.48 -0.34
C TYR A 186 19.68 13.99 0.29
N GLN A 187 19.15 14.73 1.26
CA GLN A 187 17.90 14.39 1.93
C GLN A 187 16.95 15.57 1.97
N TYR A 188 15.66 15.30 1.81
CA TYR A 188 14.60 16.29 2.02
C TYR A 188 13.34 15.62 2.58
N LYS A 189 12.57 16.40 3.34
CA LYS A 189 11.26 15.97 3.85
C LYS A 189 10.20 16.12 2.76
N LYS A 190 9.25 15.20 2.75
CA LYS A 190 8.10 15.20 1.85
C LYS A 190 6.83 14.87 2.60
N SER A 191 5.73 15.43 2.13
CA SER A 191 4.38 15.01 2.50
C SER A 191 3.58 14.68 1.25
N GLY A 192 2.59 13.81 1.40
CA GLY A 192 1.70 13.42 0.31
C GLY A 192 0.50 12.63 0.83
N VAL A 193 -0.14 11.92 -0.09
CA VAL A 193 -1.27 11.03 0.18
C VAL A 193 -0.88 9.60 -0.18
N TYR A 194 -1.10 8.70 0.77
CA TYR A 194 -1.02 7.27 0.57
C TYR A 194 -2.40 6.73 0.20
N LYS A 195 -2.46 5.99 -0.92
CA LYS A 195 -3.65 5.27 -1.35
C LYS A 195 -3.38 3.78 -1.31
N GLY A 196 -4.23 3.06 -0.59
CA GLY A 196 -4.12 1.62 -0.41
C GLY A 196 -5.39 0.88 -0.75
N LEU A 197 -5.25 -0.40 -1.07
CA LEU A 197 -6.33 -1.37 -1.06
C LEU A 197 -5.86 -2.57 -0.23
N THR A 198 -6.58 -2.89 0.83
CA THR A 198 -6.25 -4.00 1.71
C THR A 198 -7.50 -4.80 2.07
N TYR A 199 -7.27 -5.93 2.73
CA TYR A 199 -8.29 -6.85 3.18
C TYR A 199 -8.10 -7.17 4.66
N THR A 200 -9.20 -7.44 5.37
CA THR A 200 -9.14 -8.09 6.68
C THR A 200 -8.78 -9.56 6.51
N ASP A 201 -8.50 -10.23 7.62
CA ASP A 201 -8.55 -11.69 7.65
C ASP A 201 -9.98 -12.15 7.31
N ALA A 202 -10.09 -13.29 6.63
CA ALA A 202 -11.39 -13.88 6.36
C ALA A 202 -12.01 -14.46 7.64
N LYS A 203 -13.33 -14.34 7.76
CA LYS A 203 -14.09 -14.74 8.94
C LYS A 203 -15.22 -15.69 8.56
N ALA A 204 -15.27 -16.83 9.24
CA ALA A 204 -16.40 -17.75 9.16
C ALA A 204 -17.38 -17.50 10.31
N VAL A 205 -18.65 -17.29 9.97
CA VAL A 205 -19.76 -17.24 10.92
C VAL A 205 -20.53 -18.55 10.78
N ILE A 206 -20.64 -19.30 11.87
CA ILE A 206 -21.34 -20.59 11.92
C ILE A 206 -22.57 -20.43 12.80
N LYS A 207 -23.76 -20.72 12.24
CA LYS A 207 -25.05 -20.62 12.93
C LYS A 207 -25.73 -21.99 12.99
N ASP A 208 -26.24 -22.35 14.17
CA ASP A 208 -27.13 -23.50 14.34
C ASP A 208 -28.54 -23.10 13.90
N CYS A 209 -29.07 -23.82 12.91
CA CYS A 209 -30.44 -23.69 12.47
C CYS A 209 -31.27 -24.85 13.02
N LEU A 210 -32.15 -24.54 13.99
CA LEU A 210 -33.21 -25.44 14.44
C LEU A 210 -34.25 -25.56 13.32
N LYS A 211 -34.16 -26.60 12.48
CA LYS A 211 -35.31 -27.02 11.69
C LYS A 211 -36.29 -27.75 12.60
N PHE A 212 -37.37 -27.06 12.98
CA PHE A 212 -38.55 -27.72 13.56
C PHE A 212 -39.03 -28.78 12.57
N LYS A 213 -39.00 -30.06 12.99
CA LYS A 213 -39.72 -31.12 12.27
C LYS A 213 -41.21 -30.77 12.36
N LEU A 214 -41.81 -30.35 11.24
CA LEU A 214 -43.24 -30.48 11.05
C LEU A 214 -43.54 -31.98 11.06
N VAL A 215 -44.10 -32.45 12.17
CA VAL A 215 -44.72 -33.77 12.26
C VAL A 215 -46.05 -33.66 11.52
N VAL A 216 -46.14 -34.30 10.36
CA VAL A 216 -47.42 -34.58 9.66
C VAL A 216 -47.85 -35.98 10.04
#